data_AF-W9GZ39-F1
#
_entry.id   AF-W9GZ39-F1
#
_cell.length_a   1.000
_cell.length_b   1.000
_cell.length_c   1.000
_cell.angle_alpha   90.00
_cell.angle_beta   90.00
_cell.angle_gamma   90.00
#
_symmetry.space_group_name_H-M   'P 1'
#
loop_
_entity.id
_entity.type
_entity.pdbx_description
1 polymer ?
#
loop_
_entity_poly.entity_id
_entity_poly.type
_entity_poly.pdbx_seq_one_letter_code
_entity_poly.pdbx_strand_id
1 'polypeptide(L)'
;MADQLRRQLPSRAAGAVVAMAVLFAISPAQPVARPSRVTIASATVETVKDGDTITLRSAKGTLVTVRMSDYDSPEIGHGSARPGQRGGDAARDQLLSLLPIGAKVKATCYDVDVYDRLVCHIYRGRGRGRKNVNLEMLRSGWG
;
A
#
# COMPACT_ATOMS: atom_id res chain seq x y z
N MET A 1 -62.40 -68.44 -10.57
CA MET A 1 -63.31 -67.56 -11.32
C MET A 1 -62.43 -66.49 -11.95
N ALA A 2 -62.23 -66.63 -13.28
CA ALA A 2 -61.57 -65.74 -14.24
C ALA A 2 -60.20 -65.16 -13.85
N ASP A 3 -59.07 -65.67 -14.34
CA ASP A 3 -58.64 -65.63 -15.75
C ASP A 3 -58.36 -64.19 -16.25
N GLN A 4 -57.22 -64.06 -16.93
CA GLN A 4 -56.80 -62.94 -17.79
C GLN A 4 -56.16 -61.73 -17.08
N LEU A 5 -55.04 -61.15 -17.52
CA LEU A 5 -54.34 -61.29 -18.78
C LEU A 5 -52.92 -60.73 -18.64
N ARG A 6 -52.01 -61.39 -19.36
CA ARG A 6 -50.63 -61.05 -19.71
C ARG A 6 -50.34 -59.56 -19.93
N ARG A 7 -49.05 -59.21 -19.73
CA ARG A 7 -48.17 -58.23 -20.43
C ARG A 7 -47.46 -57.34 -19.38
N GLN A 8 -46.13 -57.20 -19.27
CA GLN A 8 -44.98 -57.44 -20.14
C GLN A 8 -43.70 -57.59 -19.27
N LEU A 9 -42.71 -58.36 -19.72
CA LEU A 9 -41.29 -58.29 -19.28
C LEU A 9 -40.57 -57.21 -20.15
N PRO A 10 -39.25 -57.04 -20.04
CA PRO A 10 -38.42 -56.47 -18.96
C PRO A 10 -37.73 -55.17 -19.46
N SER A 11 -37.05 -54.38 -18.63
CA SER A 11 -36.07 -53.40 -19.15
C SER A 11 -34.95 -53.11 -18.16
N ARG A 12 -33.77 -53.62 -18.51
CA ARG A 12 -32.48 -53.17 -18.00
C ARG A 12 -32.26 -51.73 -18.45
N ALA A 13 -31.95 -50.82 -17.53
CA ALA A 13 -31.20 -49.61 -17.82
C ALA A 13 -30.38 -49.31 -16.56
N ALA A 14 -29.16 -49.85 -16.48
CA ALA A 14 -27.95 -49.10 -16.84
C ALA A 14 -27.85 -47.83 -16.02
N GLY A 15 -27.17 -47.93 -14.86
CA GLY A 15 -26.77 -46.76 -14.08
C GLY A 15 -25.86 -45.87 -14.91
N ALA A 16 -26.28 -44.63 -15.14
CA ALA A 16 -25.42 -43.60 -15.68
C ALA A 16 -24.82 -42.83 -14.50
N VAL A 17 -23.56 -43.11 -14.19
CA VAL A 17 -22.73 -42.23 -13.35
C VAL A 17 -22.46 -40.98 -14.20
N VAL A 18 -23.15 -39.88 -13.89
CA VAL A 18 -22.87 -38.58 -14.52
C VAL A 18 -21.59 -38.03 -13.89
N ALA A 19 -20.47 -38.16 -14.59
CA ALA A 19 -19.22 -37.51 -14.24
C ALA A 19 -19.37 -35.99 -14.49
N MET A 20 -19.46 -35.20 -13.43
CA MET A 20 -19.38 -33.74 -13.49
C MET A 20 -17.93 -33.34 -13.83
N ALA A 21 -17.70 -33.00 -15.11
CA ALA A 21 -16.45 -32.37 -15.53
C ALA A 21 -16.41 -30.92 -15.03
N VAL A 22 -15.62 -30.67 -13.98
CA VAL A 22 -15.34 -29.31 -13.50
C VAL A 22 -14.33 -28.67 -14.47
N LEU A 23 -14.84 -27.89 -15.43
CA LEU A 23 -14.01 -27.06 -16.31
C LEU A 23 -13.47 -25.87 -15.52
N PHE A 24 -12.23 -25.98 -15.04
CA PHE A 24 -11.50 -24.86 -14.46
C PHE A 24 -11.11 -23.90 -15.60
N ALA A 25 -11.91 -22.85 -15.82
CA ALA A 25 -11.57 -21.80 -16.77
C ALA A 25 -10.31 -21.08 -16.26
N ILE A 26 -9.17 -21.34 -16.91
CA ILE A 26 -7.93 -20.61 -16.68
C ILE A 26 -8.17 -19.19 -17.17
N SER A 27 -8.60 -18.28 -16.28
CA SER A 27 -8.65 -16.86 -16.61
C SER A 27 -7.23 -16.37 -16.89
N PRO A 28 -6.97 -15.72 -18.03
CA PRO A 28 -5.67 -15.10 -18.26
C PRO A 28 -5.45 -14.05 -17.17
N ALA A 29 -4.32 -14.17 -16.46
CA ALA A 29 -3.92 -13.17 -15.49
C ALA A 29 -3.85 -11.81 -16.20
N GLN A 30 -4.72 -10.88 -15.81
CA GLN A 30 -4.66 -9.53 -16.34
C GLN A 30 -3.34 -8.90 -15.90
N PRO A 31 -2.61 -8.20 -16.81
CA PRO A 31 -1.41 -7.49 -16.41
C PRO A 31 -1.79 -6.43 -15.37
N VAL A 32 -1.33 -6.62 -14.14
CA VAL A 32 -1.45 -5.59 -13.10
C VAL A 32 -0.60 -4.41 -13.54
N ALA A 33 -1.23 -3.28 -13.85
CA ALA A 33 -0.54 -2.05 -14.17
C ALA A 33 0.36 -1.68 -12.98
N ARG A 34 1.68 -1.65 -13.20
CA ARG A 34 2.60 -1.17 -12.17
C ARG A 34 2.39 0.32 -11.99
N PRO A 35 2.31 0.83 -10.75
CA PRO A 35 2.28 2.26 -10.50
C PRO A 35 3.47 2.89 -11.21
N SER A 36 3.18 3.87 -12.08
CA SER A 36 4.22 4.61 -12.77
C SER A 36 4.92 5.51 -11.74
N ARG A 37 6.24 5.59 -11.83
CA ARG A 37 7.02 6.48 -10.95
C ARG A 37 6.54 7.91 -11.12
N VAL A 38 5.96 8.50 -10.06
CA VAL A 38 5.51 9.89 -10.05
C VAL A 38 6.57 10.76 -9.38
N THR A 39 6.90 11.90 -9.98
CA THR A 39 7.80 12.88 -9.38
C THR A 39 7.05 14.15 -9.05
N ILE A 40 7.02 14.51 -7.76
CA ILE A 40 6.54 15.82 -7.31
C ILE A 40 7.75 16.75 -7.30
N ALA A 41 7.88 17.56 -8.35
CA ALA A 41 9.07 18.40 -8.57
C ALA A 41 9.26 19.49 -7.52
N SER A 42 8.17 19.98 -6.92
CA SER A 42 8.20 21.01 -5.87
C SER A 42 6.98 20.89 -4.97
N ALA A 43 7.23 20.72 -3.67
CA ALA A 43 6.23 20.78 -2.61
C ALA A 43 6.85 21.40 -1.35
N THR A 44 6.01 21.77 -0.39
CA THR A 44 6.42 22.19 0.96
C THR A 44 5.93 21.19 1.99
N VAL A 45 6.71 20.97 3.05
CA VAL A 45 6.28 20.16 4.19
C VAL A 45 5.15 20.89 4.92
N GLU A 46 4.00 20.26 5.03
CA GLU A 46 2.84 20.79 5.77
C GLU A 46 2.84 20.28 7.22
N THR A 47 3.06 18.97 7.39
CA THR A 47 3.11 18.31 8.70
C THR A 47 4.11 17.16 8.68
N VAL A 48 4.63 16.83 9.87
CA VAL A 48 5.39 15.60 10.14
C VAL A 48 4.59 14.84 11.21
N LYS A 49 4.03 13.68 10.85
CA LYS A 49 3.09 12.93 11.69
C LYS A 49 3.83 12.05 12.70
N ASP A 50 4.84 11.34 12.21
CA ASP A 50 5.71 10.40 12.93
C ASP A 50 7.07 10.34 12.17
N GLY A 51 7.91 9.35 12.40
CA GLY A 51 9.26 9.30 11.82
C GLY A 51 9.34 8.79 10.37
N ASP A 52 8.22 8.39 9.75
CA ASP A 52 8.19 8.01 8.34
C ASP A 52 7.01 8.60 7.55
N THR A 53 6.05 9.26 8.21
CA THR A 53 4.85 9.81 7.56
C THR A 53 4.82 11.34 7.63
N ILE A 54 4.69 11.97 6.46
CA ILE A 54 4.59 13.43 6.32
C ILE A 54 3.41 13.82 5.42
N THR A 55 2.90 15.04 5.58
CA THR A 55 2.00 15.65 4.58
C THR A 55 2.76 16.72 3.82
N LEU A 56 2.66 16.67 2.49
CA LEU A 56 3.22 17.66 1.59
C LEU A 56 2.10 18.50 0.98
N ARG A 57 2.36 19.81 0.84
CA ARG A 57 1.54 20.72 0.03
C ARG A 57 2.22 20.94 -1.31
N SER A 58 1.57 20.53 -2.40
CA SER A 58 2.08 20.75 -3.75
C SER A 58 2.07 22.24 -4.12
N ALA A 59 2.79 22.62 -5.18
CA ALA A 59 2.75 23.98 -5.71
C ALA A 59 1.34 24.46 -6.12
N LYS A 60 0.40 23.53 -6.38
CA LYS A 60 -1.01 23.84 -6.71
C LYS A 60 -1.91 23.89 -5.46
N GLY A 61 -1.35 23.74 -4.26
CA GLY A 61 -2.08 23.78 -2.99
C GLY A 61 -2.65 22.43 -2.53
N THR A 62 -2.59 21.38 -3.36
CA THR A 62 -3.06 20.03 -3.01
C THR A 62 -2.24 19.44 -1.86
N LEU A 63 -2.92 18.90 -0.85
CA LEU A 63 -2.29 18.12 0.23
C LEU A 63 -2.15 16.66 -0.17
N VAL A 64 -0.98 16.08 0.10
CA VAL A 64 -0.66 14.69 -0.21
C VAL A 64 0.05 14.08 1.00
N THR A 65 -0.49 12.99 1.52
CA THR A 65 0.17 12.22 2.57
C THR A 65 1.17 11.27 1.94
N VAL A 66 2.39 11.26 2.49
CA VAL A 66 3.50 10.46 2.03
C VAL A 66 3.97 9.57 3.16
N ARG A 67 4.14 8.28 2.87
CA ARG A 67 4.98 7.36 3.63
C ARG A 67 6.36 7.31 3.00
N MET A 68 7.39 7.52 3.80
CA MET A 68 8.76 7.46 3.34
C MET A 68 9.13 6.01 3.03
N SER A 69 9.69 5.78 1.84
CA SER A 69 10.08 4.44 1.39
C SER A 69 11.29 3.90 2.15
N ASP A 70 11.42 2.57 2.12
CA ASP A 70 12.61 1.78 2.47
C ASP A 70 12.93 1.60 3.96
N TYR A 71 12.13 2.17 4.87
CA TYR A 71 12.30 2.03 6.32
C TYR A 71 10.96 2.12 7.05
N ASP A 72 10.91 1.75 8.34
CA ASP A 72 9.69 1.76 9.15
C ASP A 72 10.03 2.32 10.54
N SER A 73 9.55 3.53 10.81
CA SER A 73 9.90 4.24 12.05
C SER A 73 8.93 3.93 13.19
N PRO A 74 9.37 4.02 14.46
CA PRO A 74 8.45 3.96 15.58
C PRO A 74 7.27 4.93 15.46
N GLU A 75 6.06 4.38 15.59
CA GLU A 75 4.80 5.13 15.44
C GLU A 75 4.47 5.97 16.67
N ILE A 76 3.85 7.14 16.43
CA ILE A 76 3.32 7.98 17.50
C ILE A 76 1.90 7.57 17.87
N GLY A 77 1.59 7.65 19.17
CA GLY A 77 0.27 7.28 19.69
C GLY A 77 -0.85 8.21 19.20
N HIS A 78 -2.03 7.64 19.04
CA HIS A 78 -3.25 8.36 18.66
C HIS A 78 -4.34 8.12 19.70
N GLY A 79 -4.32 8.95 20.75
CA GLY A 79 -5.22 8.82 21.89
C GLY A 79 -4.90 7.61 22.77
N SER A 80 -5.75 7.37 23.78
CA SER A 80 -5.55 6.29 24.76
C SER A 80 -5.70 4.89 24.15
N ALA A 81 -6.49 4.74 23.09
CA ALA A 81 -6.77 3.43 22.46
C ALA A 81 -5.67 2.94 21.51
N ARG A 82 -4.75 3.82 21.08
CA ARG A 82 -3.64 3.49 20.17
C ARG A 82 -2.36 4.07 20.75
N PRO A 83 -1.77 3.43 21.78
CA PRO A 83 -0.53 3.90 22.37
C PRO A 83 0.60 3.89 21.32
N GLY A 84 1.49 4.87 21.42
CA GLY A 84 2.67 4.95 20.54
C GLY A 84 3.72 3.91 20.89
N GLN A 85 4.67 3.73 19.98
CA GLN A 85 5.83 2.89 20.18
C GLN A 85 6.93 3.67 20.93
N ARG A 86 7.80 2.97 21.65
CA ARG A 86 8.95 3.62 22.31
C ARG A 86 9.84 4.27 21.26
N GLY A 87 10.17 5.55 21.45
CA GLY A 87 11.01 6.31 20.53
C GLY A 87 10.24 7.03 19.41
N GLY A 88 8.91 6.90 19.31
CA GLY A 88 8.12 7.56 18.26
C GLY A 88 8.29 9.07 18.22
N ASP A 89 8.27 9.75 19.38
CA ASP A 89 8.49 11.19 19.45
C ASP A 89 9.90 11.59 19.00
N ALA A 90 10.92 10.84 19.41
CA ALA A 90 12.30 11.12 19.03
C ALA A 90 12.56 10.91 17.53
N ALA A 91 11.94 9.89 16.93
CA ALA A 91 11.99 9.65 15.49
C ALA A 91 11.29 10.76 14.70
N ARG A 92 10.10 11.19 15.13
CA ARG A 92 9.39 12.35 14.56
C ARG A 92 10.22 13.61 14.66
N ASP A 93 10.81 13.89 15.81
CA ASP A 93 11.59 15.10 16.05
C ASP A 93 12.86 15.11 15.20
N GLN A 94 13.50 13.95 15.01
CA GLN A 94 14.60 13.80 14.05
C GLN A 94 14.14 14.12 12.62
N LEU A 95 13.03 13.53 12.17
CA LEU A 95 12.51 13.81 10.82
C LEU A 95 12.15 15.28 10.66
N LEU A 96 11.53 15.89 11.66
CA LEU A 96 11.18 17.32 11.68
C LEU A 96 12.43 18.22 11.62
N SER A 97 13.55 17.81 12.22
CA SER A 97 14.82 18.55 12.10
C SER A 97 15.36 18.56 10.66
N LEU A 98 15.19 17.45 9.93
CA LEU A 98 15.60 17.30 8.54
C LEU A 98 14.61 18.00 7.59
N LEU A 99 13.33 17.95 7.92
CA LEU A 99 12.18 18.48 7.19
C LEU A 99 11.33 19.43 8.05
N PRO A 100 11.84 20.64 8.40
CA PRO A 100 11.02 21.61 9.13
C PRO A 100 9.74 21.95 8.34
N ILE A 101 8.67 22.29 9.06
CA ILE A 101 7.43 22.75 8.41
C ILE A 101 7.73 23.94 7.49
N GLY A 102 7.19 23.91 6.27
CA GLY A 102 7.46 24.86 5.19
C GLY A 102 8.71 24.55 4.35
N ALA A 103 9.52 23.55 4.71
CA ALA A 103 10.70 23.17 3.93
C ALA A 103 10.31 22.75 2.51
N LYS A 104 11.03 23.28 1.51
CA LYS A 104 10.84 22.90 0.10
C LYS A 104 11.51 21.56 -0.19
N VAL A 105 10.76 20.65 -0.77
CA VAL A 105 11.20 19.28 -1.09
C VAL A 105 10.82 18.86 -2.51
N LYS A 106 11.50 17.83 -2.98
CA LYS A 106 11.12 17.03 -4.15
C LYS A 106 10.79 15.62 -3.65
N ALA A 107 9.69 15.04 -4.11
CA ALA A 107 9.34 13.65 -3.84
C ALA A 107 9.45 12.79 -5.10
N THR A 108 10.00 11.60 -4.99
CA THR A 108 9.94 10.56 -6.04
C THR A 108 9.16 9.39 -5.48
N CYS A 109 7.97 9.16 -6.01
CA CYS A 109 7.01 8.20 -5.51
C CYS A 109 6.91 7.01 -6.45
N TYR A 110 6.74 5.83 -5.86
CA TYR A 110 6.82 4.56 -6.56
C TYR A 110 5.52 3.77 -6.50
N ASP A 111 4.71 4.05 -5.48
CA ASP A 111 3.50 3.29 -5.20
C ASP A 111 2.49 4.15 -4.41
N VAL A 112 1.29 3.59 -4.24
CA VAL A 112 0.26 4.07 -3.34
C VAL A 112 -0.08 2.91 -2.41
N ASP A 113 0.04 3.11 -1.10
CA ASP A 113 -0.29 2.06 -0.14
C ASP A 113 -1.81 1.90 0.07
N VAL A 114 -2.21 0.88 0.83
CA VAL A 114 -3.62 0.57 1.11
C VAL A 114 -4.37 1.65 1.90
N TYR A 115 -3.67 2.68 2.39
CA TYR A 115 -4.23 3.83 3.09
C TYR A 115 -4.19 5.10 2.23
N ASP A 116 -4.02 4.94 0.91
CA ASP A 116 -3.93 6.03 -0.07
C ASP A 116 -2.76 7.00 0.17
N ARG A 117 -1.69 6.56 0.85
CA ARG A 117 -0.46 7.35 1.00
C ARG A 117 0.46 7.07 -0.17
N LEU A 118 1.08 8.11 -0.71
CA LEU A 118 2.16 7.90 -1.67
C LEU A 118 3.39 7.33 -0.97
N VAL A 119 4.01 6.30 -1.54
CA VAL A 119 5.26 5.73 -1.03
C VAL A 119 6.43 6.36 -1.77
N CYS A 120 7.22 7.19 -1.08
CA CYS A 120 8.19 8.05 -1.74
C CYS A 120 9.56 8.15 -1.07
N HIS A 121 10.56 8.41 -1.90
CA HIS A 121 11.80 9.06 -1.49
C HIS A 121 11.63 10.58 -1.44
N ILE A 122 12.10 11.20 -0.36
CA ILE A 122 12.06 12.66 -0.17
C ILE A 122 13.46 13.26 -0.28
N TYR A 123 13.57 14.35 -1.04
CA TYR A 123 14.82 15.06 -1.26
C TYR A 123 14.69 16.52 -0.85
N ARG A 124 15.66 17.00 -0.06
CA ARG A 124 15.78 18.41 0.35
C ARG A 124 17.06 19.02 -0.22
N GLY A 125 17.00 20.31 -0.56
CA GLY A 125 18.13 21.03 -1.16
C GLY A 125 18.23 20.83 -2.68
N ARG A 126 19.28 21.39 -3.28
CA ARG A 126 19.50 21.41 -4.74
C ARG A 126 20.97 21.16 -5.08
N GLY A 127 21.24 20.71 -6.31
CA GLY A 127 22.59 20.48 -6.81
C GLY A 127 23.39 19.52 -5.92
N ARG A 128 24.66 19.85 -5.66
CA ARG A 128 25.56 19.07 -4.79
C ARG A 128 25.12 18.99 -3.32
N GLY A 129 24.29 19.94 -2.87
CA GLY A 129 23.74 19.96 -1.50
C GLY A 129 22.43 19.20 -1.34
N ARG A 130 21.97 18.46 -2.36
CA ARG A 130 20.73 17.68 -2.28
C ARG A 130 20.94 16.48 -1.36
N LYS A 131 20.09 16.35 -0.35
CA LYS A 131 20.05 15.21 0.57
C LYS A 131 18.85 14.31 0.27
N ASN A 132 19.05 12.99 0.33
CA ASN A 132 17.96 12.01 0.42
C ASN A 132 17.60 11.87 1.91
N VAL A 133 16.42 12.32 2.31
CA VAL A 133 16.02 12.36 3.71
C VAL A 133 15.78 10.95 4.27
N ASN A 134 15.25 10.02 3.47
CA ASN A 134 15.08 8.62 3.88
C ASN A 134 16.42 8.03 4.34
N LEU A 135 17.49 8.28 3.57
CA LEU A 135 18.83 7.82 3.93
C LEU A 135 19.37 8.49 5.20
N GLU A 136 19.05 9.77 5.44
CA GLU A 136 19.47 10.45 6.67
C GLU A 136 18.73 9.92 7.90
N MET A 137 17.48 9.46 7.77
CA MET A 137 16.75 8.77 8.84
C MET A 137 17.40 7.42 9.19
N LEU A 138 17.69 6.60 8.17
CA LEU A 138 18.45 5.35 8.36
C LEU A 138 19.80 5.60 9.05
N ARG A 139 20.56 6.62 8.62
CA ARG A 139 21.86 6.99 9.21
C ARG A 139 21.79 7.46 10.65
N SER A 140 20.64 8.02 11.06
CA SER A 140 20.41 8.48 12.43
C SER A 140 19.79 7.40 13.33
N GLY A 141 19.56 6.20 12.80
CA GLY A 141 19.06 5.05 13.57
C GLY A 141 17.54 5.06 13.78
N TRP A 142 16.80 5.84 12.98
CA TRP A 142 15.34 5.95 13.04
C TRP A 142 14.66 5.30 11.83
N GLY A 143 15.24 4.18 11.41
CA GLY A 143 14.89 3.38 10.25
C GLY A 143 14.24 2.06 10.61
#